data_AF-R4RZW6-F1
#
_entry.id   AF-R4RZW6-F1
#
_cell.length_a   1.000
_cell.length_b   1.000
_cell.length_c   1.000
_cell.angle_alpha   90.00
_cell.angle_beta   90.00
_cell.angle_gamma   90.00
#
_symmetry.space_group_name_H-M   'P 1'
#
loop_
_entity.id
_entity.type
_entity.pdbx_description
1 polymer ?
#
loop_
_entity_poly.entity_id
_entity_poly.type
_entity_poly.pdbx_seq_one_letter_code
_entity_poly.pdbx_strand_id
1 'polypeptide(L)'
;MDEYVFETSDGKHLIMKSSTSVGFLKTTITPKIPPNTKIEAIYFVDGIRLLPLEYESYTIEDLIKLSNGAKHVYLFSFKIPKEKINITLPDALDPLEAIKTWKKEHNLSNYGGATRSYEGELGLTEYTTKYNHIENDFETEDKIYHITCENSKQKAKIIEDYVRALHYYLY
;
A
#
# COMPACT_ATOMS: atom_id res chain seq x y z
N MET A 1 0.99 12.14 -20.29
CA MET A 1 2.42 12.48 -20.15
C MET A 1 2.39 13.93 -19.74
N ASP A 2 2.73 14.19 -18.49
CA ASP A 2 2.47 15.49 -17.89
C ASP A 2 3.77 16.30 -17.96
N GLU A 3 3.67 17.48 -18.58
CA GLU A 3 4.78 18.41 -18.72
C GLU A 3 4.66 19.47 -17.63
N TYR A 4 5.66 19.51 -16.75
CA TYR A 4 5.73 20.50 -15.69
C TYR A 4 6.78 21.54 -16.06
N VAL A 5 6.33 22.79 -16.21
CA VAL A 5 7.17 23.94 -16.56
C VAL A 5 7.48 24.73 -15.30
N PHE A 6 8.76 24.86 -14.98
CA PHE A 6 9.25 25.65 -13.86
C PHE A 6 9.95 26.89 -14.38
N GLU A 7 9.55 28.04 -13.87
CA GLU A 7 10.24 29.30 -14.09
C GLU A 7 11.28 29.50 -12.99
N THR A 8 12.54 29.52 -13.37
CA THR A 8 13.65 29.76 -12.46
C THR A 8 13.80 31.27 -12.20
N SER A 9 14.48 31.63 -11.10
CA SER A 9 14.73 33.04 -10.74
C SER A 9 15.56 33.82 -11.77
N ASP A 10 16.22 33.14 -12.70
CA ASP A 10 16.93 33.72 -13.85
C ASP A 10 16.10 33.70 -15.16
N GLY A 11 14.80 33.41 -15.07
CA GLY A 11 13.85 33.46 -16.20
C GLY A 11 14.00 32.30 -17.20
N LYS A 12 14.69 31.22 -16.81
CA LYS A 12 14.78 30.01 -17.63
C LYS A 12 13.62 29.06 -17.31
N HIS A 13 13.22 28.30 -18.33
CA HIS A 13 12.18 27.29 -18.19
C HIS A 13 12.82 25.91 -18.10
N LEU A 14 12.59 25.23 -16.97
CA LEU A 14 12.85 23.79 -16.85
C LEU A 14 11.57 23.05 -17.16
N ILE A 15 11.63 22.18 -18.17
CA ILE A 15 10.51 21.33 -18.56
C ILE A 15 10.84 19.92 -18.10
N MET A 16 10.15 19.46 -17.05
CA MET A 16 10.25 18.08 -16.61
C MET A 16 9.07 17.31 -17.22
N LYS A 17 9.38 16.32 -18.07
CA LYS A 17 8.37 15.42 -18.63
C LYS A 17 8.34 14.16 -17.79
N SER A 18 7.24 13.89 -17.11
CA SER A 18 7.05 12.67 -16.34
C SER A 18 5.97 11.79 -16.97
N SER A 19 6.24 10.49 -17.06
CA SER A 19 5.24 9.46 -17.40
C SER A 19 4.40 9.04 -16.19
N THR A 20 4.79 9.46 -14.99
CA THR A 20 4.12 9.15 -13.71
C THR A 20 3.71 10.44 -13.01
N SER A 21 2.54 10.42 -12.36
CA SER A 21 1.94 11.57 -11.68
C SER A 21 2.82 12.05 -10.53
N VAL A 22 3.66 13.07 -10.74
CA VAL A 22 4.49 13.66 -9.69
C VAL A 22 3.65 14.71 -8.95
N GLY A 23 3.27 14.41 -7.71
CA GLY A 23 2.63 15.38 -6.82
C GLY A 23 3.69 16.25 -6.14
N PHE A 24 3.70 17.57 -6.42
CA PHE A 24 4.65 18.49 -5.81
C PHE A 24 4.09 19.17 -4.57
N LEU A 25 4.87 19.15 -3.47
CA LEU A 25 4.69 20.09 -2.36
C LEU A 25 5.57 21.32 -2.64
N LYS A 26 4.96 22.40 -3.15
CA LYS A 26 5.61 23.71 -3.20
C LYS A 26 5.57 24.31 -1.79
N THR A 27 6.51 23.93 -0.94
CA THR A 27 6.72 24.63 0.34
C THR A 27 7.73 25.74 0.12
N THR A 28 7.21 26.97 0.02
CA THR A 28 7.99 28.17 0.34
C THR A 28 8.60 27.95 1.72
N ILE A 29 9.92 28.14 1.83
CA ILE A 29 10.71 27.79 3.01
C ILE A 29 10.13 28.48 4.26
N THR A 30 9.28 27.77 4.98
CA THR A 30 9.24 27.85 6.43
C THR A 30 10.29 26.87 6.94
N PRO A 31 11.14 27.23 7.92
CA PRO A 31 12.34 26.48 8.35
C PRO A 31 12.03 25.15 9.07
N LYS A 32 10.87 24.54 8.80
CA LYS A 32 10.39 23.34 9.45
C LYS A 32 9.96 22.35 8.37
N ILE A 33 10.83 21.39 8.07
CA ILE A 33 10.45 20.18 7.34
C ILE A 33 9.34 19.52 8.17
N PRO A 34 8.16 19.21 7.60
CA PRO A 34 7.12 18.53 8.35
C PRO A 34 7.67 17.20 8.88
N PRO A 35 7.44 16.87 10.18
CA PRO A 35 7.87 15.59 10.71
C PRO A 35 7.32 14.45 9.84
N ASN A 36 8.16 13.44 9.57
CA ASN A 36 7.88 12.27 8.72
C ASN A 36 7.82 12.51 7.20
N THR A 37 8.40 13.61 6.69
CA THR A 37 8.56 13.77 5.23
C THR A 37 9.88 13.16 4.76
N LYS A 38 9.82 12.03 4.04
CA LYS A 38 11.00 11.45 3.38
C LYS A 38 11.36 12.30 2.16
N ILE A 39 12.53 12.94 2.19
CA ILE A 39 13.06 13.73 1.08
C ILE A 39 13.94 12.79 0.25
N GLU A 40 13.68 12.70 -1.05
CA GLU A 40 14.35 11.75 -1.95
C GLU A 40 15.23 12.46 -2.97
N ALA A 41 15.02 13.75 -3.20
CA ALA A 41 15.90 14.55 -4.04
C ALA A 41 15.92 16.02 -3.62
N ILE A 42 17.01 16.70 -3.98
CA ILE A 42 17.14 18.16 -3.92
C ILE A 42 17.46 18.71 -5.31
N TYR A 43 16.92 19.89 -5.61
CA TYR A 43 17.31 20.70 -6.78
C TYR A 43 17.91 22.03 -6.31
N PHE A 44 18.99 22.44 -6.95
CA PHE A 44 19.69 23.70 -6.69
C PHE A 44 20.39 24.14 -7.98
N VAL A 45 21.11 25.27 -7.93
CA VAL A 45 21.68 25.90 -9.13
C VAL A 45 22.60 24.99 -9.95
N ASP A 46 23.32 24.06 -9.30
CA ASP A 46 24.21 23.10 -9.99
C ASP A 46 23.50 21.79 -10.40
N GLY A 47 22.18 21.69 -10.25
CA GLY A 47 21.37 20.56 -10.71
C GLY A 47 20.61 19.81 -9.62
N ILE A 48 20.34 18.53 -9.88
CA ILE A 48 19.56 17.64 -9.01
C ILE A 48 20.50 16.63 -8.33
N ARG A 49 20.32 16.40 -7.03
CA ARG A 49 20.95 15.28 -6.31
C ARG A 49 19.87 14.39 -5.70
N LEU A 50 19.96 13.09 -5.99
CA LEU A 50 19.17 12.06 -5.33
C LEU A 50 19.77 11.80 -3.95
N LEU A 51 18.91 11.71 -2.93
CA LEU A 51 19.31 11.45 -1.56
C LEU A 51 19.23 9.94 -1.28
N PRO A 52 20.22 9.36 -0.58
CA PRO A 52 20.14 7.95 -0.17
C PRO A 52 18.90 7.69 0.69
N LEU A 53 18.13 6.66 0.33
CA LEU A 53 16.88 6.29 0.99
C LEU A 53 17.05 5.76 2.44
N GLU A 54 18.30 5.57 2.86
CA GLU A 54 18.70 4.98 4.15
C GLU A 54 18.69 5.99 5.30
N TYR A 55 18.67 7.30 5.01
CA TYR A 55 18.65 8.32 6.06
C TYR A 55 17.21 8.67 6.46
N GLU A 56 16.92 8.53 7.75
CA GLU A 56 15.61 8.85 8.33
C GLU A 56 15.31 10.35 8.34
N SER A 57 16.34 11.20 8.37
CA SER A 57 16.19 12.66 8.30
C SER A 57 17.49 13.35 7.87
N TYR A 58 17.34 14.51 7.24
CA TYR A 58 18.43 15.43 6.90
C TYR A 58 18.28 16.73 7.68
N THR A 59 19.37 17.23 8.25
CA THR A 59 19.38 18.57 8.86
C THR A 59 19.48 19.65 7.79
N ILE A 60 19.20 20.91 8.16
CA ILE A 60 19.35 22.04 7.24
C ILE A 60 20.82 22.17 6.79
N GLU A 61 21.76 21.93 7.69
CA GLU A 61 23.20 21.96 7.44
C GLU A 61 23.62 20.90 6.40
N ASP A 62 23.04 19.71 6.48
CA ASP A 62 23.30 18.64 5.51
C ASP A 62 22.79 19.02 4.11
N LEU A 63 21.59 19.60 4.03
CA LEU A 63 21.00 20.07 2.77
C LEU A 63 21.82 21.22 2.15
N ILE A 64 22.39 22.12 2.97
CA ILE A 64 23.28 23.20 2.51
C ILE A 64 24.59 22.62 1.97
N LYS A 65 25.19 21.63 2.65
CA LYS A 65 26.40 20.94 2.17
C LYS A 65 26.14 20.22 0.84
N LEU A 66 25.03 19.50 0.75
CA LEU A 66 24.64 18.76 -0.45
C LEU A 66 24.37 19.69 -1.65
N SER A 67 23.92 20.92 -1.38
CA SER A 67 23.66 21.92 -2.41
C SER A 67 24.86 22.83 -2.72
N ASN A 68 26.07 22.49 -2.26
CA ASN A 68 27.29 23.31 -2.44
C ASN A 68 27.14 24.76 -1.92
N GLY A 69 26.32 24.97 -0.87
CA GLY A 69 26.07 26.33 -0.37
C GLY A 69 25.12 27.15 -1.23
N ALA A 70 24.26 26.51 -2.03
CA ALA A 70 23.30 27.20 -2.87
C ALA A 70 22.34 28.06 -2.02
N LYS A 71 22.09 29.27 -2.51
CA LYS A 71 21.15 30.22 -1.90
C LYS A 71 19.69 29.72 -1.91
N HIS A 72 19.36 28.88 -2.89
CA HIS A 72 18.03 28.30 -3.08
C HIS A 72 18.14 26.80 -3.26
N VAL A 73 17.43 26.05 -2.42
CA VAL A 73 17.35 24.59 -2.45
C VAL A 73 15.88 24.20 -2.45
N TYR A 74 15.48 23.36 -3.40
CA TYR A 74 14.13 22.84 -3.52
C TYR A 74 14.14 21.36 -3.15
N LEU A 75 13.19 20.94 -2.31
CA LEU A 75 13.11 19.58 -1.78
C LEU A 75 12.02 18.81 -2.52
N PHE A 76 12.30 17.56 -2.88
CA PHE A 76 11.36 16.68 -3.56
C PHE A 76 11.16 15.40 -2.76
N SER A 77 9.90 14.97 -2.73
CA SER A 77 9.50 13.61 -2.42
C SER A 77 8.75 13.05 -3.62
N PHE A 78 9.04 11.82 -3.99
CA PHE A 78 8.37 11.09 -5.05
C PHE A 78 7.20 10.34 -4.42
N LYS A 79 5.98 10.69 -4.84
CA LYS A 79 4.83 9.78 -4.67
C LYS A 79 4.81 8.84 -5.86
N ILE A 80 5.55 7.75 -5.77
CA ILE A 80 5.44 6.69 -6.77
C ILE A 80 4.03 6.08 -6.63
N PRO A 81 3.18 6.16 -7.67
CA PRO A 81 1.86 5.55 -7.60
C PRO A 81 2.04 4.05 -7.43
N LYS A 82 1.52 3.51 -6.33
CA LYS A 82 1.59 2.08 -6.06
C LYS A 82 0.52 1.35 -6.84
N GLU A 83 0.92 0.22 -7.43
CA GLU A 83 -0.02 -0.66 -8.10
C GLU A 83 -0.94 -1.31 -7.05
N LYS A 84 -2.25 -1.26 -7.29
CA LYS A 84 -3.23 -1.93 -6.43
C LYS A 84 -3.48 -3.34 -6.95
N ILE A 85 -3.22 -4.34 -6.10
CA ILE A 85 -3.40 -5.74 -6.41
C ILE A 85 -4.53 -6.29 -5.54
N ASN A 86 -5.59 -6.77 -6.18
CA ASN A 86 -6.70 -7.45 -5.50
C ASN A 86 -6.58 -8.95 -5.73
N ILE A 87 -6.56 -9.73 -4.66
CA ILE A 87 -6.48 -11.20 -4.72
C ILE A 87 -7.66 -11.76 -3.94
N THR A 88 -8.42 -12.65 -4.57
CA THR A 88 -9.45 -13.44 -3.89
C THR A 88 -8.97 -14.88 -3.85
N LEU A 89 -8.67 -15.36 -2.65
CA LEU A 89 -8.24 -16.74 -2.43
C LEU A 89 -9.43 -17.71 -2.55
N PRO A 90 -9.17 -18.98 -2.88
CA PRO A 90 -10.18 -20.02 -2.78
C PRO A 90 -10.78 -20.12 -1.38
N ASP A 91 -12.01 -20.62 -1.31
CA ASP A 91 -12.71 -20.85 -0.06
C ASP A 91 -11.94 -21.86 0.80
N ALA A 92 -11.63 -21.48 2.04
CA ALA A 92 -10.76 -22.25 2.92
C ALA A 92 -11.41 -22.44 4.29
N LEU A 93 -11.20 -23.57 4.94
CA LEU A 93 -11.78 -23.84 6.26
C LEU A 93 -11.36 -22.78 7.30
N ASP A 94 -10.09 -22.37 7.23
CA ASP A 94 -9.51 -21.26 7.98
C ASP A 94 -9.01 -20.17 7.00
N PRO A 95 -9.83 -19.14 6.74
CA PRO A 95 -9.45 -18.07 5.82
C PRO A 95 -8.22 -17.26 6.27
N LEU A 96 -7.99 -17.14 7.58
CA LEU A 96 -6.86 -16.37 8.10
C LEU A 96 -5.54 -17.12 7.84
N GLU A 97 -5.51 -18.42 8.13
CA GLU A 97 -4.34 -19.25 7.85
C GLU A 97 -4.09 -19.41 6.34
N ALA A 98 -5.14 -19.41 5.52
CA ALA A 98 -5.00 -19.40 4.06
C ALA A 98 -4.27 -18.14 3.56
N ILE A 99 -4.63 -16.95 4.07
CA ILE A 99 -3.94 -15.69 3.73
C ILE A 99 -2.49 -15.70 4.22
N LYS A 100 -2.22 -16.20 5.42
CA LYS A 100 -0.84 -16.29 5.94
C LYS A 100 0.02 -17.23 5.11
N THR A 101 -0.52 -18.39 4.74
CA THR A 101 0.14 -19.36 3.86
C THR A 101 0.45 -18.76 2.51
N TRP A 102 -0.53 -18.09 1.87
CA TRP A 102 -0.33 -17.42 0.60
C TRP A 102 0.78 -16.36 0.68
N LYS A 103 0.79 -15.54 1.75
CA LYS A 103 1.87 -14.56 1.96
C LYS A 103 3.24 -15.22 2.07
N LYS A 104 3.33 -16.34 2.78
CA LYS A 104 4.58 -17.09 2.94
C LYS A 104 5.08 -17.63 1.60
N GLU A 105 4.19 -18.22 0.80
CA GLU A 105 4.51 -18.75 -0.54
C GLU A 105 4.99 -17.66 -1.51
N HIS A 106 4.54 -16.42 -1.32
CA HIS A 106 4.93 -15.26 -2.13
C HIS A 106 6.07 -14.43 -1.53
N ASN A 107 6.72 -14.89 -0.45
CA ASN A 107 7.77 -14.15 0.27
C ASN A 107 7.32 -12.78 0.84
N LEU A 108 6.02 -12.64 1.13
CA LEU A 108 5.39 -11.43 1.67
C LEU A 108 5.05 -11.52 3.16
N SER A 109 5.58 -12.53 3.87
CA SER A 109 5.29 -12.78 5.29
C SER A 109 5.73 -11.65 6.23
N ASN A 110 6.75 -10.88 5.83
CA ASN A 110 7.32 -9.80 6.64
C ASN A 110 6.50 -8.50 6.55
N TYR A 111 5.54 -8.41 5.62
CA TYR A 111 4.70 -7.23 5.47
C TYR A 111 3.47 -7.33 6.39
N GLY A 112 3.53 -6.52 7.45
CA GLY A 112 2.40 -6.25 8.33
C GLY A 112 1.25 -5.57 7.58
N GLY A 113 0.04 -5.73 8.08
CA GLY A 113 -1.15 -5.23 7.42
C GLY A 113 -2.38 -5.19 8.32
N ALA A 114 -3.38 -4.43 7.91
CA ALA A 114 -4.67 -4.39 8.57
C ALA A 114 -5.45 -5.65 8.21
N THR A 115 -5.84 -6.42 9.22
CA THR A 115 -6.74 -7.56 9.03
C THR A 115 -8.12 -7.17 9.51
N ARG A 116 -9.14 -7.38 8.67
CA ARG A 116 -10.55 -7.21 9.03
C ARG A 116 -11.23 -8.56 8.91
N SER A 117 -12.06 -8.88 9.91
CA SER A 117 -12.85 -10.09 9.95
C SER A 117 -14.31 -9.72 9.97
N TYR A 118 -15.07 -10.35 9.09
CA TYR A 118 -16.50 -10.18 8.95
C TYR A 118 -17.15 -11.54 9.19
N GLU A 119 -18.16 -11.57 10.05
CA GLU A 119 -19.03 -12.73 10.19
C GLU A 119 -20.28 -12.49 9.36
N GLY A 120 -20.69 -13.48 8.57
CA GLY A 120 -21.99 -13.52 7.94
C GLY A 120 -22.74 -14.79 8.33
N GLU A 121 -24.03 -14.83 8.04
CA GLU A 121 -24.87 -16.01 8.28
C GLU A 121 -25.26 -16.67 6.96
N LEU A 122 -25.21 -17.99 6.95
CA LEU A 122 -25.65 -18.83 5.85
C LEU A 122 -26.79 -19.72 6.37
N GLY A 123 -27.97 -19.61 5.76
CA GLY A 123 -29.15 -20.39 6.11
C GLY A 123 -29.47 -21.42 5.03
N LEU A 124 -29.76 -22.65 5.45
CA LEU A 124 -30.27 -23.73 4.60
C LEU A 124 -31.44 -24.38 5.34
N THR A 125 -32.67 -24.13 4.86
CA THR A 125 -33.92 -24.52 5.54
C THR A 125 -34.00 -23.97 6.97
N GLU A 126 -33.96 -24.83 7.98
CA GLU A 126 -34.05 -24.51 9.42
C GLU A 126 -32.68 -24.36 10.09
N TYR A 127 -31.59 -24.67 9.37
CA TYR A 127 -30.24 -24.65 9.90
C TYR A 127 -29.50 -23.41 9.43
N THR A 128 -28.94 -22.66 10.38
CA THR A 128 -28.07 -21.52 10.12
C THR A 128 -26.66 -21.81 10.62
N THR A 129 -25.66 -21.34 9.88
CA THR A 129 -24.28 -21.33 10.34
C THR A 129 -23.63 -19.99 10.06
N LYS A 130 -22.61 -19.67 10.85
CA LYS A 130 -21.78 -18.50 10.60
C LYS A 130 -20.64 -18.85 9.66
N TYR A 131 -20.38 -17.96 8.71
CA TYR A 131 -19.19 -17.97 7.88
C TYR A 131 -18.33 -16.75 8.18
N ASN A 132 -17.04 -16.88 7.92
CA ASN A 132 -16.04 -15.85 8.11
C ASN A 132 -15.55 -15.40 6.74
N HIS A 133 -15.46 -14.08 6.57
CA HIS A 133 -14.77 -13.41 5.47
C HIS A 133 -13.65 -12.58 6.07
N ILE A 134 -12.43 -12.82 5.63
CA ILE A 134 -11.23 -12.14 6.08
C ILE A 134 -10.69 -11.29 4.93
N GLU A 135 -10.40 -10.04 5.25
CA GLU A 135 -9.68 -9.12 4.39
C GLU A 135 -8.33 -8.79 5.03
N ASN A 136 -7.29 -8.75 4.21
CA ASN A 136 -5.97 -8.29 4.63
C ASN A 136 -5.43 -7.25 3.64
N ASP A 137 -5.25 -6.03 4.14
CA ASP A 137 -4.63 -4.93 3.41
C ASP A 137 -3.20 -4.74 3.89
N PHE A 138 -2.24 -4.74 2.97
CA PHE A 138 -0.84 -4.44 3.28
C PHE A 138 -0.14 -3.78 2.12
N GLU A 139 0.98 -3.14 2.43
CA GLU A 139 1.71 -2.30 1.50
C GLU A 139 3.17 -2.75 1.44
N THR A 140 3.69 -2.78 0.22
CA THR A 140 5.10 -3.01 -0.11
C THR A 140 5.69 -1.72 -0.69
N GLU A 141 6.93 -1.74 -1.17
CA GLU A 141 7.57 -0.55 -1.74
C GLU A 141 6.81 0.00 -2.95
N ASP A 142 6.34 -0.90 -3.83
CA ASP A 142 5.73 -0.57 -5.13
C ASP A 142 4.24 -0.92 -5.23
N LYS A 143 3.72 -1.78 -4.34
CA LYS A 143 2.35 -2.31 -4.42
C LYS A 143 1.55 -2.17 -3.14
N ILE A 144 0.24 -2.00 -3.30
CA ILE A 144 -0.77 -2.13 -2.24
C ILE A 144 -1.57 -3.40 -2.54
N TYR A 145 -1.56 -4.35 -1.62
CA TYR A 145 -2.29 -5.61 -1.72
C TYR A 145 -3.58 -5.54 -0.90
N HIS A 146 -4.66 -6.03 -1.51
CA HIS A 146 -5.92 -6.33 -0.85
C HIS A 146 -6.23 -7.81 -1.10
N ILE A 147 -6.13 -8.62 -0.04
CA ILE A 147 -6.36 -10.06 -0.13
C ILE A 147 -7.64 -10.41 0.63
N THR A 148 -8.49 -11.19 0.00
CA THR A 148 -9.77 -11.65 0.55
C THR A 148 -9.82 -13.17 0.57
N CYS A 149 -10.39 -13.73 1.62
CA CYS A 149 -10.67 -15.17 1.72
C CYS A 149 -11.89 -15.39 2.62
N GLU A 150 -12.73 -16.34 2.26
CA GLU A 150 -13.91 -16.72 3.03
C GLU A 150 -14.04 -18.23 3.17
N ASN A 151 -14.96 -18.68 4.04
CA ASN A 151 -15.27 -20.09 4.23
C ASN A 151 -16.74 -20.43 3.98
N SER A 152 -17.45 -19.58 3.24
CA SER A 152 -18.90 -19.69 3.01
C SER A 152 -19.26 -21.02 2.35
N LYS A 153 -18.49 -21.46 1.36
CA LYS A 153 -18.76 -22.69 0.59
C LYS A 153 -18.42 -23.95 1.40
N GLN A 154 -17.31 -23.96 2.15
CA GLN A 154 -17.00 -25.05 3.07
C GLN A 154 -18.11 -25.19 4.12
N LYS A 155 -18.59 -24.06 4.68
CA LYS A 155 -19.68 -24.04 5.67
C LYS A 155 -21.01 -24.52 5.09
N ALA A 156 -21.34 -24.11 3.86
CA ALA A 156 -22.53 -24.58 3.15
C ALA A 156 -22.52 -26.10 3.00
N LYS A 157 -21.41 -26.66 2.52
CA LYS A 157 -21.25 -28.10 2.33
C LYS A 157 -21.41 -28.89 3.64
N ILE A 158 -20.87 -28.38 4.74
CA ILE A 158 -21.02 -29.00 6.06
C ILE A 158 -22.49 -29.04 6.49
N ILE A 159 -23.25 -27.96 6.28
CA ILE A 159 -24.69 -27.96 6.59
C ILE A 159 -25.43 -28.95 5.69
N GLU A 160 -25.15 -28.97 4.39
CA GLU A 160 -25.81 -29.89 3.45
C GLU A 160 -25.57 -31.36 3.83
N ASP A 161 -24.33 -31.71 4.17
CA ASP A 161 -23.97 -33.07 4.59
C ASP A 161 -24.67 -33.44 5.92
N TYR A 162 -24.80 -32.48 6.85
CA TYR A 162 -25.52 -32.67 8.11
C TYR A 162 -27.02 -32.91 7.90
N VAL A 163 -27.68 -32.08 7.09
CA VAL A 163 -29.11 -32.24 6.75
C VAL A 163 -29.36 -33.57 6.05
N ARG A 164 -28.48 -33.95 5.13
CA ARG A 164 -28.56 -35.24 4.44
C ARG A 164 -28.45 -36.41 5.43
N ALA A 165 -27.49 -36.36 6.35
CA ALA A 165 -27.33 -37.41 7.36
C ALA A 165 -28.57 -37.53 8.26
N LEU A 166 -29.15 -36.43 8.71
CA LEU A 166 -30.38 -36.45 9.52
C LEU A 166 -31.56 -37.08 8.79
N HIS A 167 -31.76 -36.78 7.49
CA HIS A 167 -32.80 -37.42 6.69
C HIS A 167 -32.62 -38.95 6.59
N TYR A 168 -31.37 -39.45 6.57
CA TYR A 168 -31.08 -40.89 6.56
C TYR A 168 -31.34 -41.61 7.90
N TYR A 169 -31.37 -40.90 9.03
CA TYR A 169 -31.62 -41.51 10.35
C TYR A 169 -33.09 -41.41 10.79
N LEU A 170 -33.89 -40.57 10.11
CA LEU A 170 -35.29 -40.32 10.43
C LEU A 170 -36.28 -41.05 9.50
N TYR A 171 -35.77 -41.79 8.51
CA TYR A 171 -36.52 -42.63 7.57
C TYR A 171 -35.80 -43.96 7.36
#